data_AF-A0A367Z981-F1
#
_entry.id   AF-A0A367Z981-F1
#
_cell.length_a   1.000
_cell.length_b   1.000
_cell.length_c   1.000
_cell.angle_alpha   90.00
_cell.angle_beta   90.00
_cell.angle_gamma   90.00
#
_symmetry.space_group_name_H-M   'P 1'
#
loop_
_entity.id
_entity.type
_entity.pdbx_description
1 polymer ?
#
loop_
_entity_poly.entity_id
_entity_poly.type
_entity_poly.pdbx_seq_one_letter_code
_entity_poly.pdbx_strand_id
1 'polypeptide(L)'
;MNNKLQMGLSVTLVLLLAIGLFLGGMFFNQMLGWMWYRFMPGWMMGNDGRGWGQGFGGGWMMRNSWHRGMMNGAGFRSPTNVEPLSIGEAEQAVREYLSYFGQQNLALKEIMVFDNHAYAIVVEKDSGIGAFELLIDPVDKDAYPEYGPNMMWNLKYGMHSGGGMMGGWGRGNQPPERIPAEMPIDEQEAMQIAQQYLSRTYPGVTVSEEITPFYGYYTIDVEKDGRMVGMLSVNGYDGRVFYHFWHGTFIEMSEAE
;
A
#
# COMPACT_ATOMS: atom_id res chain seq x y z
N MET A 1 -14.29 41.63 -27.50
CA MET A 1 -13.14 41.26 -26.66
C MET A 1 -12.05 40.76 -27.60
N ASN A 2 -10.82 41.29 -27.54
CA ASN A 2 -9.77 40.93 -28.49
C ASN A 2 -9.34 39.47 -28.25
N ASN A 3 -9.13 38.66 -29.30
CA ASN A 3 -8.89 37.21 -29.18
C ASN A 3 -7.68 36.88 -28.27
N LYS A 4 -6.69 37.78 -28.21
CA LYS A 4 -5.55 37.67 -27.28
C LYS A 4 -5.94 37.81 -25.81
N LEU A 5 -6.93 38.65 -25.51
CA LEU A 5 -7.45 38.86 -24.15
C LEU A 5 -8.31 37.67 -23.69
N GLN A 6 -9.09 37.08 -24.60
CA GLN A 6 -9.86 35.86 -24.33
C GLN A 6 -8.96 34.66 -24.06
N MET A 7 -7.92 34.49 -24.88
CA MET A 7 -6.94 33.41 -24.71
C MET A 7 -6.16 33.55 -23.39
N GLY A 8 -5.76 34.77 -23.02
CA GLY A 8 -5.10 35.03 -21.73
C GLY A 8 -5.98 34.67 -20.53
N LEU A 9 -7.26 35.07 -20.55
CA LEU A 9 -8.22 34.76 -19.48
C LEU A 9 -8.49 33.25 -19.36
N SER A 10 -8.62 32.53 -20.48
CA SER A 10 -8.84 31.08 -20.46
C SER A 10 -7.64 30.32 -19.88
N VAL A 11 -6.41 30.70 -20.24
CA VAL A 11 -5.19 30.07 -19.70
C VAL A 11 -5.07 30.31 -18.19
N THR A 12 -5.35 31.53 -17.72
CA THR A 12 -5.34 31.84 -16.29
C THR A 12 -6.40 31.04 -15.52
N LEU A 13 -7.60 30.87 -16.08
CA LEU A 13 -8.67 30.09 -15.44
C LEU A 13 -8.29 28.61 -15.30
N VAL A 14 -7.71 28.01 -16.34
CA VAL A 14 -7.24 26.61 -16.32
C VAL A 14 -6.13 26.42 -15.29
N LEU A 15 -5.18 27.36 -15.20
CA LEU A 15 -4.11 27.33 -14.20
C LEU A 15 -4.64 27.46 -12.77
N LEU A 16 -5.60 28.35 -12.53
CA LEU A 16 -6.23 28.50 -11.21
C LEU A 16 -7.04 27.27 -10.81
N LEU A 17 -7.72 26.62 -11.76
CA LEU A 17 -8.40 25.34 -11.53
C LEU A 17 -7.41 24.23 -11.22
N ALA A 18 -6.31 24.11 -11.97
CA ALA A 18 -5.27 23.11 -11.71
C ALA A 18 -4.63 23.29 -10.32
N ILE A 19 -4.30 24.53 -9.94
CA ILE A 19 -3.76 24.85 -8.61
C ILE A 19 -4.80 24.57 -7.52
N GLY A 20 -6.07 24.95 -7.73
CA GLY A 20 -7.14 24.68 -6.78
C GLY A 20 -7.40 23.19 -6.56
N LEU A 21 -7.32 22.38 -7.61
CA LEU A 21 -7.47 20.93 -7.54
C LEU A 21 -6.27 20.25 -6.89
N PHE A 22 -5.05 20.73 -7.18
CA PHE A 22 -3.81 20.28 -6.54
C PHE A 22 -3.82 20.57 -5.03
N LEU A 23 -4.14 21.81 -4.64
CA LEU A 23 -4.24 22.20 -3.23
C LEU A 23 -5.42 21.51 -2.53
N GLY A 24 -6.53 21.28 -3.23
CA GLY A 24 -7.69 20.54 -2.72
C GLY A 24 -7.38 19.07 -2.44
N GLY A 25 -6.63 18.40 -3.31
CA GLY A 25 -6.15 17.03 -3.10
C GLY A 25 -5.21 16.92 -1.91
N MET A 26 -4.25 17.85 -1.79
CA MET A 26 -3.34 17.92 -0.64
C MET A 26 -4.08 18.11 0.69
N PHE A 27 -5.10 18.97 0.72
CA PHE A 27 -5.89 19.22 1.93
C PHE A 27 -6.83 18.05 2.25
N PHE A 28 -7.32 17.32 1.24
CA PHE A 28 -8.16 16.13 1.43
C PHE A 28 -7.35 14.99 2.06
N ASN A 29 -6.16 14.66 1.56
CA ASN A 29 -5.32 13.60 2.16
C ASN A 29 -4.87 13.93 3.58
N GLN A 30 -4.53 15.19 3.86
CA GLN A 30 -4.26 15.64 5.23
C GLN A 30 -5.52 15.61 6.10
N MET A 31 -6.67 16.05 5.61
CA MET A 31 -7.93 16.01 6.36
C MET A 31 -8.37 14.56 6.65
N LEU A 32 -8.16 13.62 5.73
CA LEU A 32 -8.38 12.19 5.95
C LEU A 32 -7.50 11.68 7.10
N GLY A 33 -6.20 11.93 7.06
CA GLY A 33 -5.29 11.57 8.16
C GLY A 33 -5.69 12.17 9.52
N TRP A 34 -6.15 13.43 9.54
CA TRP A 34 -6.59 14.14 10.74
C TRP A 34 -7.96 13.69 11.26
N MET A 35 -8.91 13.37 10.39
CA MET A 35 -10.21 12.84 10.78
C MET A 35 -10.05 11.46 11.45
N TRP A 36 -9.13 10.63 10.99
CA TRP A 36 -8.85 9.34 11.64
C TRP A 36 -8.24 9.46 13.03
N TYR A 37 -7.24 10.34 13.21
CA TYR A 37 -6.59 10.57 14.51
C TYR A 37 -7.58 10.98 15.61
N ARG A 38 -8.71 11.57 15.24
CA ARG A 38 -9.72 12.10 16.17
C ARG A 38 -10.87 11.14 16.47
N PHE A 39 -11.10 10.11 15.66
CA PHE A 39 -12.28 9.24 15.79
C PHE A 39 -12.01 7.78 16.19
N MET A 40 -10.76 7.30 16.24
CA MET A 40 -10.49 5.90 16.62
C MET A 40 -9.16 5.64 17.36
N PRO A 41 -9.08 5.86 18.69
CA PRO A 41 -8.03 5.27 19.52
C PRO A 41 -8.28 3.78 19.85
N GLY A 42 -9.41 3.19 19.41
CA GLY A 42 -9.94 1.94 19.98
C GLY A 42 -10.15 0.76 19.03
N TRP A 43 -9.86 0.89 17.73
CA TRP A 43 -10.12 -0.17 16.74
C TRP A 43 -8.89 -0.99 16.33
N MET A 44 -7.73 -0.68 16.90
CA MET A 44 -6.50 -1.48 16.79
C MET A 44 -6.30 -2.48 17.95
N MET A 45 -7.21 -2.53 18.92
CA MET A 45 -7.31 -3.65 19.86
C MET A 45 -8.57 -4.44 19.54
N GLY A 46 -8.37 -5.65 19.01
CA GLY A 46 -9.44 -6.60 18.76
C GLY A 46 -10.31 -6.76 20.00
N ASN A 47 -11.61 -6.61 19.79
CA ASN A 47 -12.64 -7.08 20.72
C ASN A 47 -12.68 -8.62 20.68
N ASP A 48 -11.59 -9.24 21.13
CA ASP A 48 -11.54 -10.65 21.49
C ASP A 48 -10.68 -10.76 22.75
N GLY A 49 -11.35 -10.59 23.89
CA GLY A 49 -10.79 -10.94 25.18
C GLY A 49 -10.43 -12.42 25.20
N ARG A 50 -9.17 -12.75 24.91
CA ARG A 50 -8.45 -13.96 25.34
C ARG A 50 -6.95 -13.75 25.09
N GLY A 51 -6.23 -13.56 26.19
CA GLY A 51 -4.90 -12.96 26.19
C GLY A 51 -3.75 -13.82 25.70
N TRP A 52 -2.66 -13.13 25.39
CA TRP A 52 -1.29 -13.65 25.40
C TRP A 52 -0.37 -12.57 25.93
N GLY A 53 -0.54 -12.22 27.21
CA GLY A 53 0.52 -11.64 28.00
C GLY A 53 1.22 -12.76 28.75
N GLN A 54 2.43 -13.13 28.34
CA GLN A 54 3.54 -13.55 29.22
C GLN A 54 4.73 -14.11 28.43
N GLY A 55 5.90 -13.56 28.71
CA GLY A 55 7.19 -14.24 28.58
C GLY A 55 7.91 -14.04 27.26
N PHE A 56 8.99 -13.26 27.26
CA PHE A 56 10.35 -13.75 27.03
C PHE A 56 11.33 -12.58 27.18
N GLY A 57 11.78 -12.38 28.42
CA GLY A 57 12.97 -11.59 28.72
C GLY A 57 14.21 -12.49 28.74
N GLY A 58 15.33 -11.94 28.28
CA GLY A 58 16.66 -12.55 28.24
C GLY A 58 17.12 -12.72 26.79
N GLY A 59 18.08 -11.98 26.24
CA GLY A 59 19.29 -11.45 26.85
C GLY A 59 20.47 -12.04 26.06
N TRP A 60 21.15 -11.16 25.33
CA TRP A 60 22.50 -11.32 24.78
C TRP A 60 22.64 -12.00 23.40
N MET A 61 23.31 -11.27 22.49
CA MET A 61 23.85 -11.65 21.17
C MET A 61 23.00 -11.39 19.91
N MET A 62 22.65 -10.13 19.63
CA MET A 62 22.42 -9.67 18.25
C MET A 62 23.03 -8.28 18.03
N ARG A 63 24.35 -8.26 17.87
CA ARG A 63 25.13 -7.10 17.45
C ARG A 63 25.19 -7.13 15.92
N ASN A 64 24.65 -6.07 15.28
CA ASN A 64 24.83 -5.66 13.87
C ASN A 64 23.82 -6.14 12.81
N SER A 65 22.56 -5.67 12.86
CA SER A 65 21.78 -5.22 11.66
C SER A 65 20.35 -4.74 11.96
N TRP A 66 19.85 -4.88 13.19
CA TRP A 66 18.46 -4.54 13.54
C TRP A 66 18.30 -3.27 14.41
N HIS A 67 19.17 -2.27 14.26
CA HIS A 67 19.22 -1.07 15.14
C HIS A 67 18.98 0.26 14.41
N ARG A 68 18.20 0.28 13.34
CA ARG A 68 17.70 1.56 12.80
C ARG A 68 16.21 1.48 12.47
N GLY A 69 15.41 1.35 13.52
CA GLY A 69 13.96 1.49 13.42
C GLY A 69 13.26 1.15 14.72
N MET A 70 12.50 2.11 15.26
CA MET A 70 11.27 1.84 16.02
C MET A 70 11.34 1.44 17.50
N MET A 71 12.32 1.92 18.28
CA MET A 71 12.17 2.07 19.75
C MET A 71 12.27 3.54 20.21
N ASN A 72 11.72 4.44 19.41
CA ASN A 72 11.34 5.77 19.85
C ASN A 72 10.05 6.11 19.12
N GLY A 73 9.00 6.47 19.86
CA GLY A 73 7.67 6.80 19.36
C GLY A 73 7.65 8.08 18.51
N ALA A 74 8.32 8.03 17.37
CA ALA A 74 8.24 8.99 16.29
C ALA A 74 7.36 8.34 15.22
N GLY A 75 6.07 8.69 15.25
CA GLY A 75 5.18 8.42 14.12
C GLY A 75 5.74 9.05 12.84
N PHE A 76 5.34 8.49 11.70
CA PHE A 76 5.32 9.11 10.37
C PHE A 76 6.14 10.40 10.28
N ARG A 77 7.46 10.26 10.17
CA ARG A 77 8.25 11.35 9.61
C ARG A 77 8.09 11.24 8.11
N SER A 78 7.06 11.88 7.55
CA SER A 78 7.18 12.39 6.18
C SER A 78 8.48 13.19 6.18
N PRO A 79 9.49 12.80 5.41
CA PRO A 79 10.71 13.59 5.34
C PRO A 79 10.35 14.94 4.74
N THR A 80 10.14 15.96 5.57
CA THR A 80 9.99 17.33 5.08
C THR A 80 11.30 17.68 4.38
N ASN A 81 11.25 17.94 3.07
CA ASN A 81 12.38 18.24 2.16
C ASN A 81 13.10 17.05 1.49
N VAL A 82 12.41 15.95 1.20
CA VAL A 82 12.94 14.92 0.30
C VAL A 82 12.15 14.98 -1.01
N GLU A 83 12.87 14.98 -2.13
CA GLU A 83 12.23 14.94 -3.45
C GLU A 83 11.56 13.57 -3.63
N PRO A 84 10.34 13.52 -4.21
CA PRO A 84 9.69 12.26 -4.53
C PRO A 84 10.56 11.41 -5.46
N LEU A 85 10.45 10.08 -5.33
CA LEU A 85 11.13 9.13 -6.21
C LEU A 85 10.63 9.28 -7.64
N SER A 86 11.53 9.14 -8.60
CA SER A 86 11.13 8.85 -9.99
C SER A 86 10.74 7.38 -10.15
N ILE A 87 9.94 7.07 -11.17
CA ILE A 87 9.63 5.67 -11.56
C ILE A 87 10.90 4.84 -11.72
N GLY A 88 11.93 5.37 -12.40
CA GLY A 88 13.17 4.63 -12.64
C GLY A 88 13.94 4.27 -11.36
N GLU A 89 13.89 5.13 -10.33
CA GLU A 89 14.50 4.84 -9.02
C GLU A 89 13.72 3.76 -8.26
N ALA A 90 12.39 3.85 -8.28
CA ALA A 90 11.53 2.84 -7.68
C ALA A 90 11.70 1.48 -8.38
N GLU A 91 11.75 1.45 -9.71
CA GLU A 91 12.03 0.22 -10.47
C GLU A 91 13.38 -0.39 -10.10
N GLN A 92 14.42 0.46 -9.95
CA GLN A 92 15.74 -0.01 -9.56
C GLN A 92 15.71 -0.65 -8.17
N ALA A 93 15.07 0.01 -7.20
CA ALA A 93 14.91 -0.51 -5.84
C ALA A 93 14.17 -1.87 -5.83
N VAL A 94 13.11 -2.01 -6.62
CA VAL A 94 12.39 -3.29 -6.76
C VAL A 94 13.28 -4.35 -7.39
N ARG A 95 14.03 -4.03 -8.46
CA ARG A 95 14.96 -4.99 -9.09
C ARG A 95 16.02 -5.46 -8.11
N GLU A 96 16.58 -4.56 -7.31
CA GLU A 96 17.56 -4.88 -6.27
C GLU A 96 16.93 -5.78 -5.20
N TYR A 97 15.72 -5.47 -4.74
CA TYR A 97 14.97 -6.30 -3.80
C TYR A 97 14.75 -7.72 -4.33
N LEU A 98 14.29 -7.86 -5.57
CA LEU A 98 14.04 -9.17 -6.18
C LEU A 98 15.32 -9.99 -6.39
N SER A 99 16.47 -9.33 -6.58
CA SER A 99 17.75 -10.01 -6.78
C SER A 99 18.18 -10.88 -5.59
N TYR A 100 17.75 -10.54 -4.36
CA TYR A 100 18.09 -11.29 -3.15
C TYR A 100 17.43 -12.68 -3.08
N PHE A 101 16.34 -12.90 -3.80
CA PHE A 101 15.54 -14.12 -3.67
C PHE A 101 15.79 -15.16 -4.76
N GLY A 102 16.45 -14.77 -5.86
CA GLY A 102 16.78 -15.68 -6.97
C GLY A 102 15.57 -16.37 -7.63
N GLN A 103 14.35 -15.85 -7.42
CA GLN A 103 13.13 -16.45 -7.95
C GLN A 103 12.84 -15.94 -9.36
N GLN A 104 12.79 -16.86 -10.33
CA GLN A 104 12.62 -16.52 -11.75
C GLN A 104 11.16 -16.20 -12.12
N ASN A 105 10.19 -16.63 -11.31
CA ASN A 105 8.76 -16.47 -11.58
C ASN A 105 8.18 -15.14 -11.05
N LEU A 106 9.00 -14.14 -10.72
CA LEU A 106 8.49 -12.85 -10.23
C LEU A 106 8.77 -11.73 -11.22
N ALA A 107 7.80 -10.83 -11.38
CA ALA A 107 7.89 -9.63 -12.19
C ALA A 107 7.28 -8.43 -11.46
N LEU A 108 7.86 -7.25 -11.67
CA LEU A 108 7.21 -5.98 -11.36
C LEU A 108 5.99 -5.84 -12.26
N LYS A 109 4.81 -5.57 -11.68
CA LYS A 109 3.58 -5.25 -12.42
C LYS A 109 3.37 -3.75 -12.49
N GLU A 110 3.52 -3.05 -11.37
CA GLU A 110 3.09 -1.67 -11.24
C GLU A 110 3.96 -0.92 -10.23
N ILE A 111 4.15 0.37 -10.48
CA ILE A 111 4.71 1.35 -9.55
C ILE A 111 3.76 2.53 -9.44
N MET A 112 3.52 2.99 -8.22
CA MET A 112 2.88 4.26 -7.94
C MET A 112 3.80 5.14 -7.09
N VAL A 113 3.99 6.39 -7.50
CA VAL A 113 4.78 7.37 -6.77
C VAL A 113 3.84 8.27 -5.99
N PHE A 114 4.12 8.39 -4.70
CA PHE A 114 3.51 9.35 -3.79
C PHE A 114 4.54 10.38 -3.34
N ASP A 115 4.08 11.51 -2.79
CA ASP A 115 4.95 12.56 -2.27
C ASP A 115 5.83 12.14 -1.06
N ASN A 116 5.58 10.97 -0.47
CA ASN A 116 6.28 10.47 0.71
C ASN A 116 6.98 9.10 0.54
N HIS A 117 6.72 8.37 -0.54
CA HIS A 117 7.36 7.08 -0.90
C HIS A 117 6.88 6.62 -2.29
N ALA A 118 7.43 5.53 -2.82
CA ALA A 118 6.81 4.80 -3.92
C ALA A 118 6.26 3.45 -3.44
N TYR A 119 5.19 2.98 -4.09
CA TYR A 119 4.57 1.69 -3.90
C TYR A 119 4.81 0.85 -5.16
N ALA A 120 4.92 -0.46 -5.01
CA ALA A 120 5.05 -1.36 -6.14
C ALA A 120 4.36 -2.70 -5.91
N ILE A 121 3.77 -3.23 -6.98
CA ILE A 121 3.21 -4.58 -7.02
C ILE A 121 4.18 -5.52 -7.72
N VAL A 122 4.47 -6.65 -7.08
CA VAL A 122 5.17 -7.79 -7.69
C VAL A 122 4.17 -8.92 -7.90
N VAL A 123 4.15 -9.49 -9.10
CA VAL A 123 3.28 -10.62 -9.48
C VAL A 123 4.09 -11.87 -9.81
N GLU A 124 3.42 -13.02 -9.76
CA GLU A 124 3.91 -14.23 -10.39
C GLU A 124 3.70 -14.19 -11.91
N LYS A 125 4.74 -14.48 -12.69
CA LYS A 125 4.65 -14.46 -14.17
C LYS A 125 3.68 -15.51 -14.71
N ASP A 126 3.68 -16.69 -14.09
CA ASP A 126 2.89 -17.83 -14.59
C ASP A 126 1.39 -17.69 -14.31
N SER A 127 1.00 -17.01 -13.23
CA SER A 127 -0.40 -16.92 -12.78
C SER A 127 -0.99 -15.51 -12.91
N GLY A 128 -0.15 -14.47 -12.97
CA GLY A 128 -0.57 -13.07 -12.90
C GLY A 128 -1.03 -12.61 -11.50
N ILE A 129 -1.08 -13.53 -10.52
CA ILE A 129 -1.50 -13.22 -9.15
C ILE A 129 -0.42 -12.39 -8.46
N GLY A 130 -0.84 -11.36 -7.71
CA GLY A 130 0.00 -10.58 -6.82
C GLY A 130 0.76 -11.47 -5.86
N ALA A 131 2.09 -11.46 -5.98
CA ALA A 131 2.98 -12.14 -5.08
C ALA A 131 3.06 -11.36 -3.76
N PHE A 132 3.40 -10.07 -3.83
CA PHE A 132 3.49 -9.18 -2.67
C PHE A 132 3.61 -7.73 -3.11
N GLU A 133 3.46 -6.83 -2.13
CA GLU A 133 3.53 -5.39 -2.27
C GLU A 133 4.78 -4.83 -1.58
N LEU A 134 5.38 -3.80 -2.18
CA LEU A 134 6.56 -3.12 -1.67
C LEU A 134 6.31 -1.63 -1.50
N LEU A 135 6.93 -1.06 -0.48
CA LEU A 135 7.16 0.38 -0.33
C LEU A 135 8.63 0.67 -0.58
N ILE A 136 8.93 1.82 -1.16
CA ILE A 136 10.29 2.29 -1.43
C ILE A 136 10.49 3.58 -0.66
N ASP A 137 11.48 3.59 0.24
CA ASP A 137 11.82 4.77 1.03
C ASP A 137 12.49 5.83 0.13
N PRO A 138 12.02 7.08 0.10
CA PRO A 138 12.58 8.11 -0.80
C PRO A 138 13.95 8.65 -0.34
N VAL A 139 14.38 8.34 0.89
CA VAL A 139 15.67 8.78 1.44
C VAL A 139 16.76 7.79 1.08
N ASP A 140 16.60 6.55 1.50
CA ASP A 140 17.63 5.51 1.36
C ASP A 140 17.45 4.71 0.06
N LYS A 141 16.29 4.84 -0.62
CA LYS A 141 15.94 4.16 -1.88
C LYS A 141 15.86 2.63 -1.77
N ASP A 142 15.69 2.14 -0.55
CA ASP A 142 15.50 0.73 -0.27
C ASP A 142 14.02 0.35 -0.41
N ALA A 143 13.76 -0.74 -1.12
CA ALA A 143 12.45 -1.36 -1.16
C ALA A 143 12.27 -2.31 0.03
N TYR A 144 11.07 -2.29 0.61
CA TYR A 144 10.71 -3.11 1.75
C TYR A 144 9.23 -3.50 1.71
N PRO A 145 8.84 -4.54 2.45
CA PRO A 145 7.47 -5.02 2.50
C PRO A 145 6.46 -3.93 2.87
N GLU A 146 5.38 -3.82 2.10
CA GLU A 146 4.25 -3.01 2.54
C GLU A 146 3.61 -3.58 3.81
N TYR A 147 3.16 -2.69 4.70
CA TYR A 147 2.49 -3.03 5.95
C TYR A 147 1.09 -3.62 5.73
N GLY A 148 0.56 -4.27 6.76
CA GLY A 148 -0.85 -4.64 6.77
C GLY A 148 -1.16 -5.90 5.94
N PRO A 149 -2.14 -5.88 5.02
CA PRO A 149 -2.61 -7.04 4.26
C PRO A 149 -1.50 -7.88 3.61
N ASN A 150 -0.52 -7.23 2.99
CA ASN A 150 0.67 -7.88 2.42
C ASN A 150 1.44 -8.77 3.41
N MET A 151 1.50 -8.39 4.68
CA MET A 151 2.20 -9.15 5.71
C MET A 151 1.29 -10.12 6.47
N MET A 152 0.01 -9.73 6.68
CA MET A 152 -0.92 -10.43 7.58
C MET A 152 -1.90 -11.36 6.87
N TRP A 153 -2.32 -11.02 5.65
CA TRP A 153 -3.33 -11.75 4.87
C TRP A 153 -2.74 -12.53 3.70
N ASN A 154 -1.51 -12.21 3.29
CA ASN A 154 -0.82 -12.94 2.23
C ASN A 154 -0.44 -14.36 2.67
N LEU A 155 -1.14 -15.35 2.12
CA LEU A 155 -1.01 -16.76 2.46
C LEU A 155 0.25 -17.41 1.90
N LYS A 156 0.85 -16.83 0.84
CA LYS A 156 2.01 -17.41 0.15
C LYS A 156 3.31 -16.71 0.48
N TYR A 157 3.30 -15.40 0.49
CA TYR A 157 4.50 -14.57 0.67
C TYR A 157 4.55 -13.86 2.02
N GLY A 158 3.44 -13.78 2.77
CA GLY A 158 3.35 -13.06 4.05
C GLY A 158 4.09 -13.75 5.22
N MET A 159 4.05 -13.11 6.40
CA MET A 159 4.82 -13.54 7.57
C MET A 159 4.44 -14.93 8.09
N HIS A 160 3.20 -15.34 7.87
CA HIS A 160 2.66 -16.62 8.34
C HIS A 160 2.91 -17.78 7.38
N SER A 161 3.42 -17.51 6.17
CA SER A 161 3.73 -18.58 5.25
C SER A 161 5.09 -19.18 5.61
N GLY A 162 5.12 -20.48 5.91
CA GLY A 162 6.31 -21.20 6.40
C GLY A 162 7.50 -21.24 5.43
N GLY A 163 7.39 -20.61 4.25
CA GLY A 163 8.44 -20.46 3.26
C GLY A 163 8.37 -19.16 2.45
N GLY A 164 7.61 -18.15 2.91
CA GLY A 164 7.48 -16.87 2.21
C GLY A 164 8.70 -15.96 2.37
N MET A 165 8.83 -15.02 1.44
CA MET A 165 9.92 -14.03 1.42
C MET A 165 9.96 -13.16 2.69
N MET A 166 8.80 -12.98 3.34
CA MET A 166 8.62 -12.16 4.54
C MET A 166 8.81 -12.92 5.86
N GLY A 167 8.98 -14.26 5.81
CA GLY A 167 8.83 -15.17 6.94
C GLY A 167 10.05 -16.04 7.25
N GLY A 168 11.26 -15.57 6.93
CA GLY A 168 12.54 -16.30 7.01
C GLY A 168 13.02 -16.80 8.38
N TRP A 169 12.13 -17.01 9.37
CA TRP A 169 12.48 -17.51 10.71
C TRP A 169 11.88 -18.90 11.02
N GLY A 170 11.23 -19.55 10.05
CA GLY A 170 10.71 -20.91 10.19
C GLY A 170 11.63 -21.97 9.60
N ARG A 171 12.73 -22.33 10.29
CA ARG A 171 13.43 -23.60 10.00
C ARG A 171 12.47 -24.75 10.29
N GLY A 172 11.82 -25.31 9.26
CA GLY A 172 11.32 -26.68 9.31
C GLY A 172 9.86 -26.97 8.97
N ASN A 173 9.06 -26.05 8.44
CA ASN A 173 7.71 -26.40 8.00
C ASN A 173 7.60 -26.42 6.48
N GLN A 174 7.05 -27.53 5.98
CA GLN A 174 6.65 -27.70 4.59
C GLN A 174 5.80 -26.51 4.14
N PRO A 175 5.92 -26.06 2.87
CA PRO A 175 4.98 -25.11 2.32
C PRO A 175 3.56 -25.62 2.58
N PRO A 176 2.60 -24.76 2.98
CA PRO A 176 1.23 -25.20 3.24
C PRO A 176 0.74 -26.08 2.09
N GLU A 177 0.24 -27.28 2.43
CA GLU A 177 -0.02 -28.38 1.48
C GLU A 177 -1.00 -28.01 0.36
N ARG A 178 -1.70 -26.89 0.47
CA ARG A 178 -2.33 -26.20 -0.65
C ARG A 178 -2.70 -24.79 -0.20
N ILE A 179 -2.15 -23.77 -0.84
CA ILE A 179 -2.75 -22.43 -0.76
C ILE A 179 -3.92 -22.46 -1.74
N PRO A 180 -5.18 -22.29 -1.30
CA PRO A 180 -6.30 -22.18 -2.22
C PRO A 180 -6.03 -20.99 -3.15
N ALA A 181 -5.98 -21.25 -4.45
CA ALA A 181 -5.86 -20.18 -5.45
C ALA A 181 -7.17 -19.38 -5.54
N GLU A 182 -8.29 -20.02 -5.21
CA GLU A 182 -9.62 -19.42 -5.25
C GLU A 182 -10.03 -18.95 -3.86
N MET A 183 -10.38 -17.67 -3.76
CA MET A 183 -10.99 -17.05 -2.59
C MET A 183 -12.51 -17.17 -2.69
N PRO A 184 -13.24 -17.36 -1.58
CA PRO A 184 -14.70 -17.46 -1.60
C PRO A 184 -15.39 -16.14 -2.00
N ILE A 185 -14.76 -14.99 -1.72
CA ILE A 185 -15.17 -13.68 -2.23
C ILE A 185 -14.42 -13.47 -3.54
N ASP A 186 -15.14 -13.20 -4.63
CA ASP A 186 -14.54 -12.88 -5.93
C ASP A 186 -14.24 -11.38 -6.07
N GLU A 187 -13.60 -10.99 -7.18
CA GLU A 187 -13.22 -9.59 -7.45
C GLU A 187 -14.43 -8.64 -7.50
N GLN A 188 -15.55 -9.08 -8.06
CA GLN A 188 -16.74 -8.25 -8.18
C GLN A 188 -17.37 -8.01 -6.81
N GLU A 189 -17.46 -9.05 -5.98
CA GLU A 189 -17.94 -8.94 -4.61
C GLU A 189 -16.97 -8.10 -3.76
N ALA A 190 -15.66 -8.25 -3.93
CA ALA A 190 -14.64 -7.44 -3.24
C ALA A 190 -14.79 -5.94 -3.58
N MET A 191 -14.96 -5.58 -4.85
CA MET A 191 -15.23 -4.21 -5.27
C MET A 191 -16.53 -3.65 -4.65
N GLN A 192 -17.59 -4.46 -4.56
CA GLN A 192 -18.83 -4.06 -3.91
C GLN A 192 -18.65 -3.81 -2.40
N ILE A 193 -17.94 -4.70 -1.71
CA ILE A 193 -17.61 -4.55 -0.29
C ILE A 193 -16.81 -3.26 -0.06
N ALA A 194 -15.78 -3.03 -0.87
CA ALA A 194 -14.97 -1.82 -0.83
C ALA A 194 -15.81 -0.56 -1.07
N GLN A 195 -16.63 -0.52 -2.11
CA GLN A 195 -17.48 0.63 -2.41
C GLN A 195 -18.50 0.90 -1.29
N GLN A 196 -19.06 -0.14 -0.67
CA GLN A 196 -19.96 0.02 0.49
C GLN A 196 -19.25 0.64 1.68
N TYR A 197 -18.01 0.23 1.96
CA TYR A 197 -17.19 0.82 3.01
C TYR A 197 -16.87 2.30 2.73
N LEU A 198 -16.45 2.62 1.51
CA LEU A 198 -16.13 3.99 1.08
C LEU A 198 -17.36 4.90 1.16
N SER A 199 -18.52 4.44 0.69
CA SER A 199 -19.76 5.23 0.72
C SER A 199 -20.18 5.66 2.14
N ARG A 200 -19.82 4.87 3.16
CA ARG A 200 -20.11 5.16 4.58
C ARG A 200 -19.04 6.03 5.23
N THR A 201 -17.77 5.79 4.89
CA THR A 201 -16.62 6.34 5.62
C THR A 201 -16.04 7.59 4.93
N TYR A 202 -16.09 7.61 3.60
CA TYR A 202 -15.51 8.65 2.74
C TYR A 202 -16.48 9.02 1.60
N PRO A 203 -17.56 9.78 1.89
CA PRO A 203 -18.53 10.17 0.87
C PRO A 203 -17.88 10.87 -0.32
N GLY A 204 -18.21 10.41 -1.53
CA GLY A 204 -17.65 10.92 -2.79
C GLY A 204 -16.34 10.27 -3.22
N VAL A 205 -15.82 9.29 -2.48
CA VAL A 205 -14.72 8.40 -2.92
C VAL A 205 -15.31 7.11 -3.50
N THR A 206 -14.75 6.65 -4.60
CA THR A 206 -15.15 5.41 -5.29
C THR A 206 -13.97 4.46 -5.43
N VAL A 207 -14.22 3.17 -5.62
CA VAL A 207 -13.19 2.25 -6.11
C VAL A 207 -12.84 2.57 -7.57
N SER A 208 -11.59 2.34 -7.98
CA SER A 208 -11.21 2.34 -9.40
C SER A 208 -11.75 1.08 -10.10
N GLU A 209 -11.58 1.00 -11.43
CA GLU A 209 -11.89 -0.22 -12.19
C GLU A 209 -10.82 -1.31 -12.02
N GLU A 210 -9.65 -0.97 -11.47
CA GLU A 210 -8.53 -1.90 -11.29
C GLU A 210 -8.55 -2.54 -9.90
N ILE A 211 -8.41 -3.86 -9.89
CA ILE A 211 -8.29 -4.69 -8.72
C ILE A 211 -7.15 -5.68 -8.94
N THR A 212 -6.25 -5.79 -7.97
CA THR A 212 -5.17 -6.78 -8.02
C THR A 212 -5.45 -7.89 -7.00
N PRO A 213 -5.63 -9.14 -7.44
CA PRO A 213 -5.73 -10.28 -6.55
C PRO A 213 -4.35 -10.67 -6.02
N PHE A 214 -4.28 -10.89 -4.72
CA PHE A 214 -3.14 -11.49 -4.02
C PHE A 214 -3.58 -12.80 -3.38
N TYR A 215 -2.62 -13.59 -2.90
CA TYR A 215 -2.90 -14.82 -2.18
C TYR A 215 -3.60 -14.54 -0.82
N GLY A 216 -4.93 -14.43 -0.83
CA GLY A 216 -5.79 -14.28 0.35
C GLY A 216 -6.44 -12.92 0.55
N TYR A 217 -6.19 -11.97 -0.34
CA TYR A 217 -6.81 -10.65 -0.31
C TYR A 217 -6.75 -9.97 -1.69
N TYR A 218 -7.44 -8.84 -1.82
CA TYR A 218 -7.41 -7.96 -2.97
C TYR A 218 -6.87 -6.59 -2.55
N THR A 219 -6.12 -5.91 -3.42
CA THR A 219 -5.84 -4.47 -3.29
C THR A 219 -6.57 -3.74 -4.41
N ILE A 220 -7.20 -2.62 -4.06
CA ILE A 220 -8.08 -1.82 -4.92
C ILE A 220 -7.71 -0.35 -4.73
N ASP A 221 -7.50 0.35 -5.83
CA ASP A 221 -7.27 1.79 -5.77
C ASP A 221 -8.57 2.52 -5.52
N VAL A 222 -8.46 3.69 -4.89
CA VAL A 222 -9.63 4.52 -4.64
C VAL A 222 -9.45 5.89 -5.25
N GLU A 223 -10.53 6.38 -5.81
CA GLU A 223 -10.57 7.59 -6.60
C GLU A 223 -11.56 8.59 -6.03
N LYS A 224 -11.28 9.86 -6.31
CA LYS A 224 -12.22 10.96 -6.14
C LYS A 224 -12.18 11.84 -7.37
N ASP A 225 -13.33 12.04 -8.00
CA ASP A 225 -13.46 12.81 -9.24
C ASP A 225 -12.52 12.30 -10.36
N GLY A 226 -12.34 10.98 -10.45
CA GLY A 226 -11.47 10.31 -11.44
C GLY A 226 -9.96 10.49 -11.18
N ARG A 227 -9.56 10.82 -9.94
CA ARG A 227 -8.16 10.89 -9.52
C ARG A 227 -7.91 9.94 -8.37
N MET A 228 -6.81 9.19 -8.43
CA MET A 228 -6.36 8.35 -7.33
C MET A 228 -6.10 9.20 -6.07
N VAL A 229 -6.69 8.77 -4.96
CA VAL A 229 -6.54 9.41 -3.64
C VAL A 229 -6.05 8.45 -2.55
N GLY A 230 -5.91 7.17 -2.88
CA GLY A 230 -5.36 6.17 -1.97
C GLY A 230 -5.70 4.77 -2.44
N MET A 231 -5.55 3.81 -1.54
CA MET A 231 -5.78 2.40 -1.79
C MET A 231 -6.43 1.75 -0.56
N LEU A 232 -7.08 0.60 -0.76
CA LEU A 232 -7.52 -0.26 0.31
C LEU A 232 -7.34 -1.72 -0.09
N SER A 233 -7.40 -2.61 0.90
CA SER A 233 -7.50 -4.04 0.64
C SER A 233 -8.77 -4.64 1.20
N VAL A 234 -9.23 -5.72 0.59
CA VAL A 234 -10.36 -6.55 1.06
C VAL A 234 -9.86 -7.97 1.28
N ASN A 235 -10.08 -8.51 2.49
CA ASN A 235 -9.76 -9.91 2.78
C ASN A 235 -10.68 -10.84 1.98
N GLY A 236 -10.11 -11.77 1.21
CA GLY A 236 -10.89 -12.63 0.32
C GLY A 236 -11.69 -13.74 0.99
N TYR A 237 -11.56 -13.91 2.31
CA TYR A 237 -12.27 -14.96 3.07
C TYR A 237 -13.41 -14.43 3.92
N ASP A 238 -13.26 -13.22 4.49
CA ASP A 238 -14.22 -12.67 5.44
C ASP A 238 -14.69 -11.24 5.09
N GLY A 239 -14.20 -10.67 3.98
CA GLY A 239 -14.64 -9.36 3.49
C GLY A 239 -14.20 -8.18 4.35
N ARG A 240 -13.29 -8.38 5.31
CA ARG A 240 -12.75 -7.26 6.09
C ARG A 240 -12.01 -6.29 5.18
N VAL A 241 -12.31 -5.00 5.36
CA VAL A 241 -11.67 -3.90 4.62
C VAL A 241 -10.53 -3.30 5.45
N PHE A 242 -9.39 -3.08 4.80
CA PHE A 242 -8.22 -2.41 5.38
C PHE A 242 -7.86 -1.20 4.52
N TYR A 243 -8.15 0.02 4.98
CA TYR A 243 -7.78 1.24 4.25
C TYR A 243 -6.30 1.58 4.47
N HIS A 244 -5.56 1.89 3.40
CA HIS A 244 -4.14 2.20 3.47
C HIS A 244 -3.93 3.69 3.75
N PHE A 245 -3.75 4.04 5.02
CA PHE A 245 -3.68 5.44 5.46
C PHE A 245 -2.28 6.06 5.36
N TRP A 246 -1.28 5.31 4.91
CA TRP A 246 0.12 5.74 4.89
C TRP A 246 0.56 6.39 3.58
N HIS A 247 -0.16 6.16 2.47
CA HIS A 247 0.14 6.80 1.19
C HIS A 247 -0.09 8.30 1.25
N GLY A 248 0.84 9.04 0.67
CA GLY A 248 0.79 10.48 0.55
C GLY A 248 -0.06 10.94 -0.62
N THR A 249 0.28 12.10 -1.20
CA THR A 249 -0.38 12.59 -2.42
C THR A 249 0.13 11.82 -3.62
N PHE A 250 -0.76 11.25 -4.43
CA PHE A 250 -0.40 10.59 -5.69
C PHE A 250 0.26 11.56 -6.67
N ILE A 251 1.32 11.11 -7.34
CA ILE A 251 2.10 11.90 -8.31
C ILE A 251 1.99 11.29 -9.71
N GLU A 252 2.45 10.06 -9.86
CA GLU A 252 2.47 9.35 -11.14
C GLU A 252 2.48 7.82 -10.92
N MET A 253 2.18 7.07 -11.97
CA MET A 253 2.25 5.62 -11.97
C MET A 253 2.82 5.09 -13.28
N SER A 254 3.33 3.87 -13.24
CA SER A 254 3.71 3.10 -14.42
C SER A 254 3.32 1.65 -14.23
N GLU A 255 2.71 1.07 -15.26
CA GLU A 255 2.52 -0.37 -15.37
C GLU A 255 3.62 -0.96 -16.26
N ALA A 256 4.13 -2.13 -15.88
CA ALA A 256 5.04 -2.90 -16.70
C ALA A 256 4.24 -3.62 -17.80
N GLU A 257 4.74 -3.57 -19.04
CA GLU A 257 4.19 -4.29 -20.20
C GLU A 257 4.36 -5.82 -20.13
#